data_AF-A0AAU8HUU7-F1
#
_entry.id   AF-A0AAU8HUU7-F1
#
_cell.length_a   1.000
_cell.length_b   1.000
_cell.length_c   1.000
_cell.angle_alpha   90.00
_cell.angle_beta   90.00
_cell.angle_gamma   90.00
#
_symmetry.space_group_name_H-M   'P 1'
#
loop_
_entity.id
_entity.type
_entity.pdbx_description
1 polymer ?
#
loop_
_entity_poly.entity_id
_entity_poly.type
_entity_poly.pdbx_seq_one_letter_code
_entity_poly.pdbx_strand_id
1 'polypeptide(L)'
;MQQKVVLLKEEKKIFEMKVKPAKHSKLGELDIIINSGKGLYFDHVILGDYFREYKLPDQEVNSLSWHGYYENCGSDSILKAPVVHIKSHGRKIDKVNHLGSINMAEPIAIPVCSIYVPNNLSTEGIGSTKKQGEKNSYIDIEDTEASVSSRYDFFILPKEIPVYKFKGSPLMCFYKFADLELFNSPNKGFNIIRKPDILDDIKGGTNGILVRLVRNPADIHKHSDDGKQIFHEVSHKFSLIINDPNDIYNKMAGRNVIEVNKENKSTEVYHLKDAHEDAINFKPKLQLKIWDGFGNS
;
A
#
# COMPACT_ATOMS: atom_id res chain seq x y z
N MET A 1 7.35 18.42 6.46
CA MET A 1 7.59 18.66 5.01
C MET A 1 6.67 17.76 4.21
N GLN A 2 6.11 18.27 3.10
CA GLN A 2 5.18 17.51 2.26
C GLN A 2 5.96 16.90 1.10
N GLN A 3 6.00 15.57 1.02
CA GLN A 3 6.58 14.85 -0.11
C GLN A 3 5.49 14.03 -0.81
N LYS A 4 5.60 13.89 -2.12
CA LYS A 4 4.70 13.09 -2.95
C LYS A 4 5.49 12.19 -3.86
N VAL A 5 4.89 11.04 -4.17
CA VAL A 5 5.37 10.10 -5.18
C VAL A 5 4.55 10.34 -6.44
N VAL A 6 5.22 10.44 -7.58
CA VAL A 6 4.60 10.78 -8.86
C VAL A 6 5.04 9.74 -9.89
N LEU A 7 4.07 9.06 -10.52
CA LEU A 7 4.36 8.19 -11.67
C LEU A 7 4.23 9.00 -12.96
N LEU A 8 5.24 8.90 -13.82
CA LEU A 8 5.30 9.56 -15.12
C LEU A 8 5.33 8.52 -16.24
N LYS A 9 4.42 8.61 -17.20
CA LYS A 9 4.54 7.92 -18.50
C LYS A 9 4.79 8.98 -19.55
N GLU A 10 5.84 8.83 -20.36
CA GLU A 10 6.23 9.81 -21.39
C GLU A 10 6.34 11.24 -20.82
N GLU A 11 6.99 11.39 -19.66
CA GLU A 11 7.14 12.65 -18.91
C GLU A 11 5.82 13.29 -18.41
N LYS A 12 4.68 12.61 -18.59
CA LYS A 12 3.36 13.09 -18.19
C LYS A 12 2.91 12.37 -16.92
N LYS A 13 2.42 13.14 -15.96
CA LYS A 13 1.90 12.61 -14.70
C LYS A 13 0.62 11.82 -14.94
N ILE A 14 0.67 10.53 -14.67
CA ILE A 14 -0.50 9.66 -14.70
C ILE A 14 -1.04 9.37 -13.30
N PHE A 15 -0.21 9.52 -12.26
CA PHE A 15 -0.57 9.25 -10.88
C PHE A 15 0.25 10.10 -9.91
N GLU A 16 -0.38 10.50 -8.81
CA GLU A 16 0.33 10.99 -7.64
C GLU A 16 -0.26 10.45 -6.34
N MET A 17 0.63 10.13 -5.40
CA MET A 17 0.28 9.84 -4.02
C MET A 17 1.00 10.82 -3.10
N LYS A 18 0.25 11.39 -2.17
CA LYS A 18 0.75 12.29 -1.13
C LYS A 18 0.41 11.73 0.24
N VAL A 19 1.42 11.65 1.10
CA VAL A 19 1.29 11.23 2.50
C VAL A 19 1.56 12.42 3.40
N LYS A 20 0.73 12.63 4.42
CA LYS A 20 0.92 13.68 5.42
C LYS A 20 0.40 13.24 6.79
N PRO A 21 0.89 13.83 7.89
CA PRO A 21 0.28 13.64 9.21
C PRO A 21 -1.20 14.07 9.20
N ALA A 22 -2.05 13.31 9.87
CA ALA A 22 -3.45 13.70 10.08
C ALA A 22 -3.53 14.83 11.14
N LYS A 23 -4.38 15.84 10.88
CA LYS A 23 -4.44 17.07 11.71
C LYS A 23 -4.81 16.82 13.17
N HIS A 24 -5.65 15.81 13.44
CA HIS A 24 -6.13 15.47 14.78
C HIS A 24 -5.61 14.11 15.26
N SER A 25 -4.48 13.71 14.69
CA SER A 25 -3.80 12.47 15.04
C SER A 25 -3.38 12.48 16.52
N LYS A 26 -3.61 11.37 17.21
CA LYS A 26 -3.10 11.12 18.57
C LYS A 26 -1.95 10.10 18.58
N LEU A 27 -1.94 9.18 17.62
CA LEU A 27 -0.97 8.07 17.50
C LEU A 27 -0.08 8.21 16.26
N GLY A 28 -0.02 9.41 15.70
CA GLY A 28 0.70 9.73 14.46
C GLY A 28 0.11 9.13 13.20
N GLU A 29 -1.21 8.96 13.19
CA GLU A 29 -1.99 8.57 12.05
C GLU A 29 -1.73 9.43 10.79
N LEU A 30 -1.84 8.80 9.63
CA LEU A 30 -1.58 9.42 8.33
C LEU A 30 -2.85 9.69 7.53
N ASP A 31 -2.86 10.83 6.84
CA ASP A 31 -3.78 11.13 5.74
C ASP A 31 -3.06 10.82 4.42
N ILE A 32 -3.77 10.20 3.48
CA ILE A 32 -3.24 9.88 2.15
C ILE A 32 -4.17 10.47 1.09
N ILE A 33 -3.57 11.12 0.10
CA ILE A 33 -4.29 11.67 -1.07
C ILE A 33 -3.73 10.99 -2.30
N ILE A 34 -4.60 10.41 -3.10
CA ILE A 34 -4.27 9.74 -4.35
C ILE A 34 -5.02 10.44 -5.47
N ASN A 35 -4.32 10.83 -6.53
CA ASN A 35 -4.93 11.43 -7.72
C ASN A 35 -4.40 10.76 -8.98
N SER A 36 -5.26 10.63 -9.98
CA SER A 36 -4.84 10.38 -11.36
C SER A 36 -4.20 11.64 -11.97
N GLY A 37 -3.60 11.46 -13.16
CA GLY A 37 -3.19 12.54 -14.02
C GLY A 37 -4.34 13.48 -14.38
N LYS A 38 -4.02 14.73 -14.73
CA LYS A 38 -5.06 15.67 -15.17
C LYS A 38 -5.70 15.13 -16.45
N GLY A 39 -7.03 14.99 -16.46
CA GLY A 39 -7.77 14.45 -17.60
C GLY A 39 -7.83 12.92 -17.65
N LEU A 40 -7.28 12.22 -16.65
CA LEU A 40 -7.37 10.76 -16.53
C LEU A 40 -8.37 10.35 -15.46
N TYR A 41 -9.03 9.22 -15.71
CA TYR A 41 -9.85 8.49 -14.75
C TYR A 41 -9.29 7.08 -14.60
N PHE A 42 -9.46 6.50 -13.42
CA PHE A 42 -9.21 5.08 -13.27
C PHE A 42 -10.34 4.30 -13.96
N ASP A 43 -9.98 3.29 -14.75
CA ASP A 43 -10.95 2.37 -15.35
C ASP A 43 -11.69 1.59 -14.26
N HIS A 44 -10.94 1.18 -13.23
CA HIS A 44 -11.45 0.52 -12.03
C HIS A 44 -10.82 1.14 -10.78
N VAL A 45 -11.65 1.38 -9.77
CA VAL A 45 -11.20 1.61 -8.39
C VAL A 45 -11.79 0.53 -7.51
N ILE A 46 -10.94 -0.30 -6.93
CA ILE A 46 -11.32 -1.40 -6.05
C ILE A 46 -10.81 -1.11 -4.66
N LEU A 47 -11.66 -1.34 -3.66
CA LEU A 47 -11.28 -1.30 -2.26
C LEU A 47 -11.26 -2.74 -1.72
N GLY A 48 -10.15 -3.13 -1.09
CA GLY A 48 -9.94 -4.45 -0.49
C GLY A 48 -10.11 -5.63 -1.45
N ASP A 49 -10.65 -6.76 -0.95
CA ASP A 49 -11.07 -7.93 -1.74
C ASP A 49 -12.44 -7.69 -2.42
N TYR A 50 -12.53 -6.66 -3.27
CA TYR A 50 -13.76 -6.29 -4.02
C TYR A 50 -14.98 -5.97 -3.13
N PHE A 51 -14.76 -5.54 -1.88
CA PHE A 51 -15.89 -5.15 -1.04
C PHE A 51 -16.62 -3.92 -1.62
N ARG A 52 -15.90 -3.08 -2.38
CA ARG A 52 -16.47 -1.99 -3.16
C ARG A 52 -15.68 -1.74 -4.43
N GLU A 53 -16.40 -1.48 -5.51
CA GLU A 53 -15.83 -1.27 -6.83
C GLU A 53 -16.52 -0.11 -7.53
N TYR A 54 -15.74 0.70 -8.25
CA TYR A 54 -16.20 1.78 -9.13
C TYR A 54 -15.61 1.52 -10.52
N LYS A 55 -16.46 1.52 -11.54
CA LYS A 55 -16.08 1.21 -12.93
C LYS A 55 -16.42 2.37 -13.84
N LEU A 56 -15.50 2.70 -14.74
CA LEU A 56 -15.79 3.54 -15.90
C LEU A 56 -16.55 2.71 -16.97
N PRO A 57 -17.56 3.25 -17.67
CA PRO A 57 -18.01 4.64 -17.69
C PRO A 57 -19.04 5.02 -16.62
N ASP A 58 -19.55 4.04 -15.85
CA ASP A 58 -20.68 4.25 -14.93
C ASP A 58 -20.33 5.24 -13.80
N GLN A 59 -19.08 5.22 -13.35
CA GLN A 59 -18.58 6.05 -12.26
C GLN A 59 -17.17 6.55 -12.57
N GLU A 60 -17.07 7.83 -12.89
CA GLU A 60 -15.80 8.51 -13.07
C GLU A 60 -15.11 8.73 -11.72
N VAL A 61 -13.95 8.11 -11.50
CA VAL A 61 -13.12 8.35 -10.31
C VAL A 61 -11.73 8.81 -10.74
N ASN A 62 -11.31 9.96 -10.23
CA ASN A 62 -9.99 10.53 -10.52
C ASN A 62 -9.18 10.85 -9.26
N SER A 63 -9.80 10.78 -8.08
CA SER A 63 -9.11 11.05 -6.83
C SER A 63 -9.74 10.36 -5.63
N LEU A 64 -8.89 10.06 -4.66
CA LEU A 64 -9.27 9.48 -3.39
C LEU A 64 -8.57 10.24 -2.26
N SER A 65 -9.21 10.31 -1.10
CA SER A 65 -8.52 10.70 0.13
C SER A 65 -8.87 9.76 1.26
N TRP A 66 -7.83 9.16 1.82
CA TRP A 66 -7.87 8.37 3.03
C TRP A 66 -7.60 9.27 4.23
N HIS A 67 -8.49 9.21 5.22
CA HIS A 67 -8.33 9.85 6.53
C HIS A 67 -8.12 8.79 7.60
N GLY A 68 -6.86 8.57 7.97
CA GLY A 68 -6.42 7.37 8.69
C GLY A 68 -6.49 7.44 10.19
N TYR A 69 -7.25 8.39 10.76
CA TYR A 69 -7.38 8.58 12.20
C TYR A 69 -8.82 8.35 12.66
N TYR A 70 -8.96 7.95 13.92
CA TYR A 70 -10.27 7.83 14.56
C TYR A 70 -10.71 9.20 15.08
N GLU A 71 -11.91 9.63 14.71
CA GLU A 71 -12.51 10.89 15.20
C GLU A 71 -13.39 10.59 16.41
N ASN A 72 -13.09 11.22 17.57
CA ASN A 72 -13.97 11.18 18.73
C ASN A 72 -15.10 12.19 18.54
N CYS A 73 -16.35 11.72 18.58
CA CYS A 73 -17.54 12.55 18.32
C CYS A 73 -18.22 13.13 19.55
N GLY A 74 -17.60 13.05 20.73
CA GLY A 74 -17.95 13.84 21.92
C GLY A 74 -19.42 13.72 22.36
N SER A 75 -19.72 12.72 23.19
CA SER A 75 -20.73 12.70 24.27
C SER A 75 -20.83 11.27 24.81
N ASP A 76 -20.75 10.27 23.92
CA ASP A 76 -20.96 8.86 24.26
C ASP A 76 -19.76 7.95 23.97
N SER A 77 -18.54 8.50 23.89
CA SER A 77 -17.31 7.75 23.54
C SER A 77 -17.36 7.03 22.18
N ILE A 78 -18.25 7.43 21.28
CA ILE A 78 -18.35 6.84 19.93
C ILE A 78 -17.15 7.32 19.09
N LEU A 79 -16.34 6.36 18.66
CA LEU A 79 -15.23 6.56 17.73
C LEU A 79 -15.74 6.37 16.29
N LYS A 80 -15.50 7.35 15.42
CA LYS A 80 -15.68 7.14 13.98
C LYS A 80 -14.44 6.48 13.40
N ALA A 81 -14.67 5.40 12.67
CA ALA A 81 -13.63 4.70 11.94
C ALA A 81 -12.98 5.61 10.88
N PRO A 82 -11.70 5.36 10.56
CA PRO A 82 -11.04 5.89 9.39
C PRO A 82 -11.89 5.76 8.12
N VAL A 83 -11.67 6.67 7.17
CA VAL A 83 -12.52 6.79 5.99
C VAL A 83 -11.75 7.04 4.71
N VAL A 84 -12.15 6.34 3.64
CA VAL A 84 -11.76 6.63 2.26
C VAL A 84 -12.90 7.40 1.59
N HIS A 85 -12.60 8.63 1.14
CA HIS A 85 -13.49 9.41 0.29
C HIS A 85 -13.15 9.18 -1.17
N ILE A 86 -14.15 8.78 -1.94
CA ILE A 86 -14.06 8.61 -3.39
C ILE A 86 -14.54 9.89 -4.06
N LYS A 87 -13.81 10.35 -5.08
CA LYS A 87 -14.07 11.64 -5.70
C LYS A 87 -14.01 11.59 -7.22
N SER A 88 -14.92 12.34 -7.82
CA SER A 88 -14.92 12.72 -9.23
C SER A 88 -14.79 14.23 -9.33
N HIS A 89 -13.85 14.73 -10.13
CA HIS A 89 -13.67 16.17 -10.36
C HIS A 89 -13.54 16.99 -9.06
N GLY A 90 -12.92 16.42 -8.03
CA GLY A 90 -12.76 17.04 -6.71
C GLY A 90 -14.02 17.03 -5.83
N ARG A 91 -15.17 16.57 -6.33
CA ARG A 91 -16.40 16.37 -5.56
C ARG A 91 -16.40 14.98 -4.94
N LYS A 92 -16.78 14.88 -3.66
CA LYS A 92 -16.97 13.60 -2.98
C LYS A 92 -18.22 12.93 -3.54
N ILE A 93 -18.08 11.72 -4.09
CA ILE A 93 -19.19 10.93 -4.63
C ILE A 93 -19.53 9.74 -3.73
N ASP A 94 -18.58 9.29 -2.90
CA ASP A 94 -18.81 8.23 -1.92
C ASP A 94 -17.91 8.40 -0.69
N LYS A 95 -18.32 7.77 0.41
CA LYS A 95 -17.64 7.69 1.68
C LYS A 95 -17.63 6.23 2.14
N VAL A 96 -16.44 5.66 2.29
CA VAL A 96 -16.25 4.28 2.72
C VAL A 96 -15.54 4.25 4.05
N ASN A 97 -16.20 3.75 5.09
CA ASN A 97 -15.52 3.51 6.37
C ASN A 97 -14.63 2.28 6.22
N HIS A 98 -13.45 2.31 6.80
CA HIS A 98 -12.56 1.15 6.88
C HIS A 98 -12.06 1.00 8.30
N LEU A 99 -11.74 -0.23 8.69
CA LEU A 99 -11.53 -0.56 10.09
C LEU A 99 -10.13 -0.23 10.60
N GLY A 100 -9.21 0.21 9.73
CA GLY A 100 -7.80 0.33 10.10
C GLY A 100 -7.22 1.73 10.01
N SER A 101 -6.33 2.06 10.93
CA SER A 101 -5.52 3.28 10.88
C SER A 101 -4.08 2.93 10.55
N ILE A 102 -3.40 3.84 9.86
CA ILE A 102 -1.94 3.74 9.64
C ILE A 102 -1.29 4.53 10.75
N ASN A 103 -0.77 3.88 11.80
CA ASN A 103 -0.21 4.55 12.98
C ASN A 103 1.33 4.47 13.04
N MET A 104 1.95 5.28 13.91
CA MET A 104 3.42 5.32 14.07
C MET A 104 4.01 4.15 14.88
N ALA A 105 3.17 3.36 15.57
CA ALA A 105 3.62 2.38 16.56
C ALA A 105 3.78 0.97 15.98
N GLU A 106 3.37 0.73 14.73
CA GLU A 106 3.51 -0.56 14.08
C GLU A 106 4.87 -0.68 13.39
N PRO A 107 5.60 -1.80 13.60
CA PRO A 107 6.89 -2.03 12.97
C PRO A 107 6.75 -2.49 11.52
N ILE A 108 5.53 -2.65 11.01
CA ILE A 108 5.23 -3.29 9.73
C ILE A 108 4.93 -2.24 8.67
N ALA A 109 5.40 -2.45 7.44
CA ALA A 109 5.05 -1.57 6.31
C ALA A 109 3.60 -1.82 5.85
N ILE A 110 2.86 -0.76 5.61
CA ILE A 110 1.44 -0.88 5.27
C ILE A 110 1.29 -0.68 3.76
N PRO A 111 0.80 -1.67 2.99
CA PRO A 111 0.40 -1.40 1.61
C PRO A 111 -0.81 -0.50 1.64
N VAL A 112 -0.68 0.64 0.96
CA VAL A 112 -1.75 1.62 0.87
C VAL A 112 -2.57 1.33 -0.37
N CYS A 113 -1.88 1.20 -1.49
CA CYS A 113 -2.53 1.03 -2.77
C CYS A 113 -1.59 0.38 -3.77
N SER A 114 -2.21 -0.15 -4.82
CA SER A 114 -1.55 -0.68 -5.99
C SER A 114 -2.19 -0.06 -7.22
N ILE A 115 -1.37 0.39 -8.17
CA ILE A 115 -1.85 0.91 -9.44
C ILE A 115 -1.38 0.03 -10.58
N TYR A 116 -2.34 -0.46 -11.34
CA TYR A 116 -2.12 -1.14 -12.60
C TYR A 116 -2.05 -0.10 -13.70
N VAL A 117 -0.99 -0.15 -14.50
CA VAL A 117 -0.73 0.74 -15.62
C VAL A 117 -0.62 -0.13 -16.87
N PRO A 118 -1.62 -0.09 -17.77
CA PRO A 118 -1.55 -0.85 -19.00
C PRO A 118 -0.57 -0.16 -19.96
N ASN A 119 0.07 -0.95 -20.83
CA ASN A 119 1.06 -0.42 -21.78
C ASN A 119 0.47 0.67 -22.70
N ASN A 120 -0.80 0.53 -23.06
CA ASN A 120 -1.54 1.33 -24.01
C ASN A 120 -2.31 2.48 -23.34
N LEU A 121 -1.99 2.81 -22.08
CA LEU A 121 -2.57 3.96 -21.41
C LEU A 121 -2.26 5.22 -22.22
N SER A 122 -3.29 5.80 -22.83
CA SER A 122 -3.15 7.05 -23.58
C SER A 122 -2.81 8.19 -22.64
N THR A 123 -1.78 8.95 -23.01
CA THR A 123 -1.40 10.19 -22.34
C THR A 123 -1.75 11.42 -23.17
N GLU A 124 -2.59 11.26 -24.20
CA GLU A 124 -3.02 12.34 -25.08
C GLU A 124 -3.76 13.43 -24.30
N GLY A 125 -3.52 14.70 -24.63
CA GLY A 125 -4.10 15.85 -23.93
C GLY A 125 -3.52 16.14 -22.54
N ILE A 126 -2.66 15.27 -21.98
CA ILE A 126 -1.98 15.51 -20.72
C ILE A 126 -0.71 16.32 -20.97
N GLY A 127 -0.58 17.47 -20.29
CA GLY A 127 0.62 18.31 -20.36
C GLY A 127 1.83 17.68 -19.66
N SER A 128 3.03 17.92 -20.19
CA SER A 128 4.29 17.45 -19.61
C SER A 128 4.47 17.95 -18.18
N THR A 129 5.03 17.11 -17.32
CA THR A 129 5.23 17.42 -15.91
C THR A 129 6.61 18.01 -15.68
N LYS A 130 6.65 19.28 -15.26
CA LYS A 130 7.90 19.88 -14.79
C LYS A 130 8.30 19.26 -13.45
N LYS A 131 9.42 18.52 -13.44
CA LYS A 131 10.01 17.97 -12.22
C LYS A 131 10.48 19.12 -11.33
N GLN A 132 9.68 19.46 -10.32
CA GLN A 132 10.09 20.33 -9.22
C GLN A 132 11.01 19.53 -8.30
N GLY A 133 12.13 20.12 -7.84
CA GLY A 133 13.30 19.48 -7.18
C GLY A 133 13.04 18.56 -5.97
N GLU A 134 14.03 18.38 -5.08
CA GLU A 134 14.14 17.32 -4.03
C GLU A 134 12.91 16.98 -3.14
N LYS A 135 11.82 17.74 -3.22
CA LYS A 135 10.57 17.51 -2.46
C LYS A 135 9.70 16.37 -3.01
N ASN A 136 9.85 15.98 -4.28
CA ASN A 136 9.02 14.96 -4.90
C ASN A 136 9.89 13.83 -5.44
N SER A 137 9.42 12.60 -5.27
CA SER A 137 10.00 11.43 -5.93
C SER A 137 9.23 11.17 -7.22
N TYR A 138 9.93 11.20 -8.36
CA TYR A 138 9.36 10.88 -9.66
C TYR A 138 9.83 9.48 -10.06
N ILE A 139 8.90 8.67 -10.52
CA ILE A 139 9.17 7.34 -11.08
C ILE A 139 8.75 7.42 -12.54
N ASP A 140 9.73 7.38 -13.42
CA ASP A 140 9.50 7.28 -14.85
C ASP A 140 9.18 5.82 -15.21
N ILE A 141 8.06 5.61 -15.90
CA ILE A 141 7.68 4.30 -16.43
C ILE A 141 8.49 4.08 -17.69
N GLU A 142 9.44 3.16 -17.62
CA GLU A 142 10.25 2.78 -18.76
C GLU A 142 9.41 1.99 -19.78
N ASP A 143 9.35 2.46 -21.02
CA ASP A 143 8.73 1.76 -22.17
C ASP A 143 9.68 0.68 -22.73
N THR A 144 10.28 -0.14 -21.86
CA THR A 144 11.32 -1.10 -22.26
C THR A 144 10.76 -2.33 -22.98
N GLU A 145 9.49 -2.67 -22.78
CA GLU A 145 8.79 -3.72 -23.54
C GLU A 145 7.36 -3.26 -23.89
N ALA A 146 7.13 -2.95 -25.17
CA ALA A 146 5.90 -2.33 -25.69
C ALA A 146 4.58 -3.07 -25.39
N SER A 147 4.63 -4.32 -24.90
CA SER A 147 3.47 -5.17 -24.62
C SER A 147 3.21 -5.41 -23.13
N VAL A 148 4.05 -4.93 -22.22
CA VAL A 148 3.97 -5.37 -20.81
C VAL A 148 3.23 -4.35 -19.94
N SER A 149 2.09 -4.77 -19.37
CA SER A 149 1.42 -4.01 -18.31
C SER A 149 2.26 -4.07 -17.02
N SER A 150 2.18 -3.03 -16.21
CA SER A 150 2.92 -2.94 -14.95
C SER A 150 1.99 -2.68 -13.78
N ARG A 151 2.39 -3.13 -12.59
CA ARG A 151 1.74 -2.78 -11.33
C ARG A 151 2.76 -2.15 -10.39
N TYR A 152 2.41 -1.01 -9.82
CA TYR A 152 3.21 -0.34 -8.79
C TYR A 152 2.48 -0.46 -7.44
N ASP A 153 3.09 -1.15 -6.49
CA ASP A 153 2.57 -1.31 -5.14
C ASP A 153 3.27 -0.33 -4.20
N PHE A 154 2.51 0.45 -3.45
CA PHE A 154 3.02 1.47 -2.54
C PHE A 154 2.84 1.05 -1.09
N PHE A 155 3.96 0.83 -0.41
CA PHE A 155 3.99 0.51 1.02
C PHE A 155 4.54 1.70 1.81
N ILE A 156 3.82 2.14 2.82
CA ILE A 156 4.32 3.16 3.77
C ILE A 156 5.07 2.43 4.89
N LEU A 157 6.33 2.80 5.08
CA LEU A 157 7.14 2.27 6.17
C LEU A 157 6.78 2.91 7.51
N PRO A 158 7.08 2.23 8.63
CA PRO A 158 7.00 2.84 9.95
C PRO A 158 7.79 4.14 10.00
N LYS A 159 7.34 5.07 10.83
CA LYS A 159 8.00 6.36 10.98
C LYS A 159 9.46 6.16 11.43
N GLU A 160 10.36 7.01 10.94
CA GLU A 160 11.80 6.97 11.26
C GLU A 160 12.52 5.69 10.78
N ILE A 161 11.85 4.75 10.09
CA ILE A 161 12.50 3.59 9.47
C ILE A 161 12.80 3.92 8.00
N PRO A 162 14.08 4.08 7.62
CA PRO A 162 14.45 4.35 6.24
C PRO A 162 14.36 3.09 5.38
N VAL A 163 14.14 3.26 4.08
CA VAL A 163 13.95 2.17 3.11
C VAL A 163 15.10 1.16 3.14
N TYR A 164 16.35 1.62 3.19
CA TYR A 164 17.52 0.73 3.22
C TYR A 164 17.54 -0.20 4.45
N LYS A 165 17.05 0.28 5.60
CA LYS A 165 16.99 -0.51 6.83
C LYS A 165 15.89 -1.57 6.75
N PHE A 166 14.72 -1.18 6.24
CA PHE A 166 13.62 -2.12 6.03
C PHE A 166 13.99 -3.24 5.06
N LYS A 167 14.74 -2.92 4.00
CA LYS A 167 15.25 -3.90 3.02
C LYS A 167 16.14 -4.98 3.62
N GLY A 168 16.91 -4.64 4.65
CA GLY A 168 17.76 -5.59 5.36
C GLY A 168 16.98 -6.54 6.28
N SER A 169 15.67 -6.34 6.44
CA SER A 169 14.87 -7.12 7.37
C SER A 169 14.29 -8.40 6.74
N PRO A 170 13.96 -9.42 7.55
CA PRO A 170 13.34 -10.67 7.07
C PRO A 170 12.01 -10.45 6.30
N LEU A 171 11.25 -9.42 6.68
CA LEU A 171 10.00 -9.07 6.01
C LEU A 171 10.20 -8.71 4.53
N MET A 172 11.36 -8.20 4.15
CA MET A 172 11.60 -7.77 2.76
C MET A 172 11.33 -8.89 1.75
N CYS A 173 11.64 -10.16 2.09
CA CYS A 173 11.32 -11.29 1.21
C CYS A 173 9.80 -11.44 0.99
N PHE A 174 9.02 -11.29 2.05
CA PHE A 174 7.56 -11.32 1.98
C PHE A 174 7.02 -10.18 1.11
N TYR A 175 7.45 -8.94 1.38
CA TYR A 175 7.06 -7.78 0.56
C TYR A 175 7.54 -7.85 -0.87
N LYS A 176 8.63 -8.57 -1.15
CA LYS A 176 9.11 -8.76 -2.51
C LYS A 176 8.20 -9.71 -3.26
N PHE A 177 7.95 -10.90 -2.72
CA PHE A 177 7.38 -12.01 -3.49
C PHE A 177 5.87 -12.24 -3.31
N ALA A 178 5.25 -11.75 -2.23
CA ALA A 178 3.82 -11.96 -1.98
C ALA A 178 2.95 -11.17 -2.97
N ASP A 179 2.00 -11.82 -3.63
CA ASP A 179 1.00 -11.09 -4.42
C ASP A 179 0.06 -10.25 -3.55
N LEU A 180 -0.58 -9.25 -4.17
CA LEU A 180 -1.51 -8.31 -3.54
C LEU A 180 -2.67 -9.01 -2.83
N GLU A 181 -3.11 -10.16 -3.33
CA GLU A 181 -4.18 -10.94 -2.70
C GLU A 181 -3.86 -11.34 -1.28
N LEU A 182 -2.61 -11.64 -0.96
CA LEU A 182 -2.23 -12.01 0.40
C LEU A 182 -2.51 -10.87 1.38
N PHE A 183 -2.41 -9.62 0.92
CA PHE A 183 -2.70 -8.45 1.72
C PHE A 183 -4.20 -8.21 1.90
N ASN A 184 -5.05 -8.68 0.98
CA ASN A 184 -6.51 -8.42 0.98
C ASN A 184 -7.41 -9.62 1.34
N SER A 185 -6.94 -10.86 1.22
CA SER A 185 -7.77 -12.08 1.43
C SER A 185 -6.93 -13.26 1.93
N PRO A 186 -7.04 -13.68 3.21
CA PRO A 186 -6.19 -14.74 3.79
C PRO A 186 -6.65 -16.17 3.51
N ASN A 187 -7.92 -16.37 3.11
CA ASN A 187 -8.53 -17.70 3.01
C ASN A 187 -8.43 -18.32 1.62
N LYS A 188 -7.73 -17.65 0.71
CA LYS A 188 -7.51 -18.11 -0.65
C LYS A 188 -6.01 -18.27 -0.79
N GLY A 189 -5.60 -19.37 -1.39
CA GLY A 189 -4.27 -19.70 -1.85
C GLY A 189 -3.13 -18.64 -1.93
N PHE A 190 -1.88 -19.09 -1.80
CA PHE A 190 -0.72 -18.19 -1.93
C PHE A 190 -0.28 -18.03 -3.39
N ASN A 191 -0.27 -16.77 -3.83
CA ASN A 191 0.23 -16.35 -5.13
C ASN A 191 1.60 -15.68 -4.99
N ILE A 192 2.54 -16.08 -5.85
CA ILE A 192 3.92 -15.60 -5.84
C ILE A 192 4.24 -14.84 -7.13
N ILE A 193 4.84 -13.67 -6.95
CA ILE A 193 5.38 -12.84 -8.02
C ILE A 193 6.79 -13.35 -8.38
N ARG A 194 7.02 -13.71 -9.64
CA ARG A 194 8.28 -14.38 -10.05
C ARG A 194 9.47 -13.44 -10.29
N LYS A 195 9.25 -12.15 -10.57
CA LYS A 195 10.32 -11.17 -10.84
C LYS A 195 9.93 -9.74 -10.36
N PRO A 196 9.73 -9.53 -9.06
CA PRO A 196 9.44 -8.22 -8.51
C PRO A 196 10.70 -7.35 -8.43
N ASP A 197 10.60 -6.11 -8.89
CA ASP A 197 11.62 -5.09 -8.71
C ASP A 197 11.23 -4.18 -7.54
N ILE A 198 12.21 -3.79 -6.74
CA ILE A 198 12.01 -2.79 -5.69
C ILE A 198 12.66 -1.50 -6.18
N LEU A 199 11.87 -0.44 -6.26
CA LEU A 199 12.34 0.88 -6.65
C LEU A 199 12.86 1.60 -5.40
N ASP A 200 14.06 2.16 -5.53
CA ASP A 200 14.85 2.60 -4.38
C ASP A 200 14.64 4.08 -4.05
N ASP A 201 14.78 4.38 -2.77
CA ASP A 201 14.92 5.73 -2.19
C ASP A 201 13.77 6.72 -2.45
N ILE A 202 12.54 6.31 -2.12
CA ILE A 202 11.36 7.18 -2.19
C ILE A 202 11.00 7.65 -0.78
N LYS A 203 11.07 8.97 -0.56
CA LYS A 203 10.70 9.58 0.72
C LYS A 203 9.26 10.11 0.68
N GLY A 204 8.48 9.76 1.70
CA GLY A 204 7.07 10.12 1.89
C GLY A 204 6.85 11.03 3.10
N GLY A 205 7.65 12.06 3.26
CA GLY A 205 7.65 12.95 4.40
C GLY A 205 8.54 12.41 5.52
N THR A 206 7.97 12.11 6.68
CA THR A 206 8.68 11.47 7.81
C THR A 206 8.72 9.95 7.72
N ASN A 207 8.02 9.39 6.73
CA ASN A 207 7.93 7.97 6.48
C ASN A 207 8.67 7.64 5.19
N GLY A 208 9.37 6.52 5.15
CA GLY A 208 9.82 5.94 3.88
C GLY A 208 8.64 5.38 3.10
N ILE A 209 8.72 5.40 1.78
CA ILE A 209 7.78 4.67 0.92
C ILE A 209 8.60 3.64 0.15
N LEU A 210 8.22 2.38 0.29
CA LEU A 210 8.73 1.31 -0.55
C LEU A 210 7.80 1.18 -1.75
N VAL A 211 8.34 1.25 -2.97
CA VAL A 211 7.57 0.99 -4.19
C VAL A 211 8.07 -0.29 -4.82
N ARG A 212 7.15 -1.23 -5.01
CA ARG A 212 7.44 -2.48 -5.73
C ARG A 212 6.84 -2.38 -7.12
N LEU A 213 7.67 -2.65 -8.13
CA LEU A 213 7.26 -2.80 -9.51
C LEU A 213 7.08 -4.28 -9.83
N VAL A 214 5.90 -4.62 -10.35
CA VAL A 214 5.58 -5.94 -10.88
C VAL A 214 5.34 -5.79 -12.37
N ARG A 215 6.19 -6.43 -13.17
CA ARG A 215 6.05 -6.50 -14.62
C ARG A 215 5.17 -7.68 -14.98
N ASN A 216 4.29 -7.47 -15.96
CA ASN A 216 3.30 -8.45 -16.40
C ASN A 216 2.53 -9.05 -15.21
N PRO A 217 1.75 -8.26 -14.45
CA PRO A 217 1.07 -8.72 -13.25
C PRO A 217 -0.02 -9.79 -13.50
N ALA A 218 -0.27 -10.18 -14.76
CA ALA A 218 -1.08 -11.35 -15.11
C ALA A 218 -0.28 -12.67 -15.03
N ASP A 219 1.06 -12.62 -15.11
CA ASP A 219 1.95 -13.79 -15.03
C ASP A 219 2.36 -14.08 -13.58
N ILE A 220 1.41 -14.60 -12.81
CA ILE A 220 1.57 -14.97 -11.40
C ILE A 220 1.58 -16.49 -11.25
N HIS A 221 2.47 -17.01 -10.39
CA HIS A 221 2.49 -18.43 -10.09
C HIS A 221 1.61 -18.77 -8.90
N LYS A 222 0.76 -19.77 -9.07
CA LYS A 222 -0.21 -20.26 -8.09
C LYS A 222 0.36 -21.49 -7.40
N HIS A 223 0.42 -21.49 -6.07
CA HIS A 223 0.95 -22.61 -5.28
C HIS A 223 -0.13 -23.45 -4.58
N SER A 224 -1.41 -23.18 -4.85
CA SER A 224 -2.54 -23.82 -4.17
C SER A 224 -3.78 -23.88 -5.07
N ASP A 225 -4.63 -24.88 -4.82
CA ASP A 225 -5.74 -25.27 -5.69
C ASP A 225 -6.93 -24.28 -5.69
N ASP A 226 -6.99 -23.34 -4.74
CA ASP A 226 -8.06 -22.31 -4.68
C ASP A 226 -7.97 -21.28 -5.82
N GLY A 227 -6.83 -21.24 -6.53
CA GLY A 227 -6.70 -21.02 -7.98
C GLY A 227 -7.15 -19.70 -8.62
N LYS A 228 -7.85 -18.79 -7.94
CA LYS A 228 -8.37 -17.56 -8.56
C LYS A 228 -7.48 -16.37 -8.26
N GLN A 229 -6.93 -15.78 -9.31
CA GLN A 229 -6.34 -14.45 -9.22
C GLN A 229 -7.49 -13.43 -9.24
N ILE A 230 -7.80 -12.85 -8.08
CA ILE A 230 -8.92 -11.95 -7.86
C ILE A 230 -8.76 -10.69 -8.75
N PHE A 231 -7.53 -10.26 -8.99
CA PHE A 231 -7.22 -9.03 -9.74
C PHE A 231 -6.80 -9.24 -11.21
N HIS A 232 -7.03 -10.43 -11.79
CA HIS A 232 -6.65 -10.71 -13.19
C HIS A 232 -7.41 -9.83 -14.18
N GLU A 233 -8.70 -9.59 -13.96
CA GLU A 233 -9.54 -8.81 -14.90
C GLU A 233 -9.10 -7.34 -15.00
N VAL A 234 -8.50 -6.81 -13.95
CA VAL A 234 -8.07 -5.41 -13.85
C VAL A 234 -6.60 -5.20 -14.17
N SER A 235 -5.84 -6.29 -14.37
CA SER A 235 -4.38 -6.20 -14.59
C SER A 235 -3.97 -5.58 -15.91
N HIS A 236 -4.91 -5.48 -16.86
CA HIS A 236 -4.73 -4.90 -18.19
C HIS A 236 -5.41 -3.54 -18.35
N LYS A 237 -5.87 -2.94 -17.24
CA LYS A 237 -6.59 -1.66 -17.22
C LYS A 237 -5.90 -0.68 -16.29
N PHE A 238 -6.17 0.61 -16.46
CA PHE A 238 -5.65 1.64 -15.57
C PHE A 238 -6.44 1.64 -14.26
N SER A 239 -6.04 0.76 -13.35
CA SER A 239 -6.84 0.39 -12.19
C SER A 239 -6.12 0.74 -10.89
N LEU A 240 -6.88 1.22 -9.90
CA LEU A 240 -6.38 1.50 -8.56
C LEU A 240 -7.01 0.53 -7.57
N ILE A 241 -6.17 -0.17 -6.81
CA ILE A 241 -6.57 -0.98 -5.66
C ILE A 241 -6.18 -0.23 -4.40
N ILE A 242 -7.11 -0.02 -3.46
CA ILE A 242 -6.82 0.45 -2.11
C ILE A 242 -6.84 -0.76 -1.18
N ASN A 243 -5.71 -1.03 -0.52
CA ASN A 243 -5.55 -2.20 0.33
C ASN A 243 -6.12 -1.94 1.73
N ASP A 244 -6.63 -3.00 2.38
CA ASP A 244 -7.02 -2.93 3.79
C ASP A 244 -5.78 -3.05 4.70
N PRO A 245 -5.47 -2.04 5.53
CA PRO A 245 -4.26 -2.04 6.35
C PRO A 245 -4.34 -3.00 7.56
N ASN A 246 -5.54 -3.28 8.09
CA ASN A 246 -5.69 -4.00 9.37
C ASN A 246 -5.38 -5.48 9.27
N ASP A 247 -5.69 -6.08 8.14
CA ASP A 247 -5.55 -7.50 7.96
C ASP A 247 -4.05 -7.89 7.95
N ILE A 248 -3.17 -6.95 7.61
CA ILE A 248 -1.77 -7.22 7.28
C ILE A 248 -0.90 -7.30 8.52
N TYR A 249 -1.08 -6.38 9.47
CA TYR A 249 -0.37 -6.46 10.75
C TYR A 249 -0.72 -7.77 11.44
N ASN A 250 -2.01 -8.10 11.56
CA ASN A 250 -2.47 -9.37 12.14
C ASN A 250 -1.92 -10.59 11.37
N LYS A 251 -1.92 -10.54 10.03
CA LYS A 251 -1.40 -11.61 9.16
C LYS A 251 0.09 -11.85 9.32
N MET A 252 0.88 -10.84 9.63
CA MET A 252 2.34 -10.94 9.67
C MET A 252 2.89 -11.04 11.09
N ALA A 253 2.18 -10.48 12.08
CA ALA A 253 2.61 -10.46 13.47
C ALA A 253 2.74 -11.88 14.07
N GLY A 254 1.86 -12.80 13.69
CA GLY A 254 1.85 -14.17 14.23
C GLY A 254 2.55 -15.23 13.39
N ARG A 255 3.17 -14.89 12.25
CA ARG A 255 3.79 -15.90 11.37
C ARG A 255 5.11 -16.37 11.95
N ASN A 256 5.31 -17.69 12.04
CA ASN A 256 6.59 -18.26 12.43
C ASN A 256 7.57 -18.21 11.26
N VAL A 257 8.83 -17.94 11.58
CA VAL A 257 9.98 -18.08 10.68
C VAL A 257 10.90 -19.13 11.27
N ILE A 258 11.51 -19.89 10.38
CA ILE A 258 12.46 -20.93 10.72
C ILE A 258 13.83 -20.48 10.23
N GLU A 259 14.74 -20.24 11.16
CA GLU A 259 16.14 -19.99 10.83
C GLU A 259 16.93 -21.28 11.01
N VAL A 260 17.62 -21.67 9.94
CA VAL A 260 18.50 -22.83 9.95
C VAL A 260 19.92 -22.33 10.13
N ASN A 261 20.47 -22.54 11.32
CA ASN A 261 21.86 -22.25 11.58
C ASN A 261 22.72 -23.28 10.84
N LYS A 262 23.43 -22.81 9.81
CA LYS A 262 24.21 -23.66 8.91
C LYS A 262 25.44 -24.28 9.58
N GLU A 263 25.93 -23.67 10.66
CA GLU A 263 27.16 -24.10 11.34
C GLU A 263 26.88 -25.27 12.31
N ASN A 264 25.80 -25.18 13.09
CA ASN A 264 25.46 -26.21 14.08
C ASN A 264 24.25 -27.09 13.68
N LYS A 265 23.67 -26.88 12.48
CA LYS A 265 22.46 -27.54 11.97
C LYS A 265 21.25 -27.43 12.91
N SER A 266 21.26 -26.47 13.84
CA SER A 266 20.11 -26.21 14.70
C SER A 266 19.06 -25.40 13.94
N THR A 267 17.84 -25.52 14.43
CA THR A 267 16.68 -24.82 13.88
C THR A 267 16.09 -23.97 14.99
N GLU A 268 16.05 -22.66 14.78
CA GLU A 268 15.39 -21.73 15.69
C GLU A 268 14.08 -21.26 15.06
N VAL A 269 13.04 -21.23 15.88
CA VAL A 269 11.70 -20.78 15.48
C VAL A 269 11.37 -19.53 16.26
N TYR A 270 11.02 -18.48 15.55
CA TYR A 270 10.63 -17.20 16.12
C TYR A 270 9.49 -16.58 15.32
N HIS A 271 8.78 -15.60 15.88
CA HIS A 271 7.79 -14.86 15.14
C HIS A 271 8.47 -13.87 14.17
N LEU A 272 7.92 -13.77 12.96
CA LEU A 272 8.39 -12.91 11.88
C LEU A 272 8.45 -11.44 12.30
N LYS A 273 7.50 -11.01 13.13
CA LYS A 273 7.49 -9.68 13.72
C LYS A 273 8.70 -9.44 14.62
N ASP A 274 9.01 -10.36 15.52
CA ASP A 274 10.07 -10.17 16.50
C ASP A 274 11.44 -10.05 15.80
N ALA A 275 11.72 -10.96 14.88
CA ALA A 275 12.94 -10.88 14.07
C ALA A 275 12.99 -9.65 13.17
N HIS A 276 11.83 -9.16 12.72
CA HIS A 276 11.77 -7.89 12.00
C HIS A 276 12.09 -6.70 12.90
N GLU A 277 11.43 -6.60 14.06
CA GLU A 277 11.64 -5.53 15.04
C GLU A 277 13.12 -5.42 15.44
N ASP A 278 13.76 -6.56 15.71
CA ASP A 278 15.19 -6.63 16.00
C ASP A 278 16.04 -6.10 14.83
N ALA A 279 15.79 -6.59 13.60
CA ALA A 279 16.53 -6.17 12.41
C ALA A 279 16.40 -4.66 12.15
N ILE A 280 15.20 -4.09 12.30
CA ILE A 280 14.98 -2.65 12.11
C ILE A 280 15.24 -1.83 13.39
N ASN A 281 15.75 -2.45 14.45
CA ASN A 281 15.97 -1.85 15.78
C ASN A 281 14.77 -1.01 16.25
N PHE A 282 13.57 -1.54 16.05
CA PHE A 282 12.35 -0.86 16.41
C PHE A 282 12.13 -1.01 17.91
N LYS A 283 12.10 0.13 18.61
CA LYS A 283 11.71 0.19 20.02
C LYS A 283 10.46 1.05 20.12
N PRO A 284 9.27 0.49 20.39
CA PRO A 284 8.07 1.29 20.51
C PRO A 284 8.27 2.31 21.63
N LYS A 285 8.30 3.60 21.29
CA LYS A 285 8.47 4.71 22.26
C LYS A 285 7.28 4.86 23.21
N LEU A 286 6.15 4.21 22.87
CA LEU A 286 4.95 4.11 23.67
C LEU A 286 4.68 2.63 23.90
N GLN A 287 4.78 2.16 25.15
CA GLN A 287 4.09 0.94 25.54
C GLN A 287 2.59 1.23 25.39
N LEU A 288 1.99 0.71 24.32
CA LEU A 288 0.54 0.62 24.23
C LEU A 288 0.09 -0.28 25.38
N LYS A 289 -0.44 0.32 26.46
CA LYS A 289 -1.50 -0.35 27.21
C LYS A 289 -2.68 -0.39 26.24
N ILE A 290 -2.78 -1.50 25.51
CA ILE A 290 -4.05 -1.88 24.90
C ILE A 290 -5.04 -1.83 26.07
N TRP A 291 -6.09 -1.04 25.91
CA TRP A 291 -7.17 -1.05 26.89
C TRP A 291 -7.84 -2.40 26.72
N ASP A 292 -7.45 -3.37 27.56
CA ASP A 292 -8.07 -4.69 27.67
C ASP A 292 -9.44 -4.57 28.38
N GLY A 293 -10.21 -3.53 28.06
CA GLY A 293 -11.52 -3.22 28.62
C GLY A 293 -12.63 -4.16 28.16
N PHE A 294 -12.30 -5.26 27.48
CA PHE A 294 -13.15 -6.44 27.38
C PHE A 294 -12.75 -7.43 28.48
N GLY A 295 -12.73 -6.94 29.71
CA GLY A 295 -12.74 -7.79 30.89
C GLY A 295 -14.04 -8.58 30.89
N ASN A 296 -13.90 -9.89 31.14
CA ASN A 296 -14.98 -10.85 31.32
C ASN A 296 -16.20 -10.24 32.04
N SER A 297 -17.33 -10.22 31.35
CA SER A 297 -18.64 -10.38 31.99
C SER A 297 -18.85 -11.83 32.39
#